data_AF-A0A0D6JCC8-F1
#
_entry.id   AF-A0A0D6JCC8-F1
#
_cell.length_a   1.000
_cell.length_b   1.000
_cell.length_c   1.000
_cell.angle_alpha   90.00
_cell.angle_beta   90.00
_cell.angle_gamma   90.00
#
_symmetry.space_group_name_H-M   'P 1'
#
loop_
_entity.id
_entity.type
_entity.pdbx_description
1 polymer ?
#
loop_
_entity_poly.entity_id
_entity_poly.type
_entity_poly.pdbx_seq_one_letter_code
_entity_poly.pdbx_strand_id
1 'polypeptide(L)'
;MQPKPARELVTFTWRSVTARISVIRNHRIDGWTLIRIRVTNPPHAPLPFAVNGYRTHGIDDDELDAAGDVVPFLTAWANRDAENPAYALAVAKWRQRDLFGDR
;
A
#
# COMPACT_ATOMS: atom_id res chain seq x y z
N MET A 1 9.39 -24.09 17.06
CA MET A 1 8.41 -23.11 16.54
C MET A 1 9.05 -21.74 16.67
N GLN A 2 9.51 -21.14 15.56
CA GLN A 2 10.09 -19.80 15.63
C GLN A 2 9.00 -18.80 16.08
N PRO A 3 9.34 -17.80 16.91
CA PRO A 3 8.38 -16.76 17.26
C PRO A 3 7.89 -16.08 15.98
N LYS A 4 6.57 -15.88 15.89
CA LYS A 4 5.98 -15.16 14.76
C LYS A 4 6.60 -13.75 14.72
N PRO A 5 7.14 -13.30 13.59
CA PRO A 5 7.76 -11.97 13.51
C PRO A 5 6.77 -10.90 13.95
N ALA A 6 7.30 -9.92 14.69
CA ALA A 6 6.50 -8.80 15.19
C ALA A 6 5.88 -8.04 14.01
N ARG A 7 4.62 -7.67 14.16
CA ARG A 7 3.89 -6.90 13.16
C ARG A 7 3.86 -5.45 13.60
N GLU A 8 4.50 -4.60 12.82
CA GLU A 8 4.38 -3.15 12.97
C GLU A 8 3.17 -2.64 12.17
N LEU A 9 2.45 -1.68 12.74
CA LEU A 9 1.32 -1.02 12.10
C LEU A 9 1.62 0.45 11.92
N VAL A 10 1.53 0.92 10.67
CA VAL A 10 1.81 2.30 10.30
C VAL A 10 0.60 2.86 9.55
N THR A 11 0.26 4.13 9.80
CA THR A 11 -0.72 4.86 9.01
C THR A 11 0.00 5.57 7.86
N PHE A 12 -0.48 5.38 6.64
CA PHE A 12 0.03 6.02 5.45
C PHE A 12 -1.07 6.90 4.83
N THR A 13 -0.74 8.14 4.50
CA THR A 13 -1.67 9.06 3.84
C THR A 13 -1.03 9.63 2.58
N TRP A 14 -1.75 9.54 1.46
CA TRP A 14 -1.28 10.05 0.17
C TRP A 14 -2.46 10.62 -0.62
N ARG A 15 -2.35 11.90 -1.05
CA ARG A 15 -3.41 12.67 -1.75
C ARG A 15 -4.82 12.46 -1.17
N SER A 16 -4.94 12.59 0.15
CA SER A 16 -6.18 12.42 0.92
C SER A 16 -6.72 10.99 1.06
N VAL A 17 -6.03 9.98 0.52
CA VAL A 17 -6.33 8.57 0.78
C VAL A 17 -5.50 8.08 1.96
N THR A 18 -6.14 7.50 2.96
CA THR A 18 -5.51 6.93 4.15
C THR A 18 -5.56 5.41 4.09
N ALA A 19 -4.42 4.77 4.36
CA ALA A 19 -4.27 3.33 4.43
C ALA A 19 -3.59 2.91 5.75
N ARG A 20 -3.97 1.73 6.24
CA ARG A 20 -3.23 1.01 7.27
C ARG A 20 -2.23 0.08 6.62
N ILE A 21 -0.99 0.21 7.03
CA ILE A 21 0.13 -0.59 6.58
C ILE A 21 0.51 -1.55 7.70
N SER A 22 0.77 -2.78 7.33
CA SER A 22 1.28 -3.82 8.21
C SER A 22 2.62 -4.28 7.68
N VAL A 23 3.65 -4.07 8.47
CA VAL A 23 5.02 -4.46 8.13
C VAL A 23 5.37 -5.68 8.98
N ILE A 24 5.83 -6.73 8.31
CA ILE A 24 6.30 -7.96 8.94
C ILE A 24 7.73 -8.18 8.45
N ARG A 25 8.70 -7.68 9.22
CA ARG A 25 10.13 -7.83 8.96
C ARG A 25 10.55 -9.29 9.11
N ASN A 26 11.62 -9.71 8.44
CA ASN A 26 12.12 -11.09 8.50
C ASN A 26 11.01 -12.13 8.29
N HIS A 27 10.07 -11.85 7.39
CA HIS A 27 8.95 -12.74 7.10
C HIS A 27 9.42 -14.07 6.50
N ARG A 28 10.58 -14.06 5.83
CA ARG A 28 11.26 -15.22 5.27
C ARG A 28 12.71 -15.23 5.75
N ILE A 29 13.29 -16.43 5.79
CA ILE A 29 14.63 -16.70 6.35
C ILE A 29 15.77 -15.99 5.60
N ASP A 30 15.49 -15.46 4.42
CA ASP A 30 16.40 -14.80 3.48
C ASP A 30 16.36 -13.27 3.56
N GLY A 31 15.75 -12.68 4.61
CA GLY A 31 15.79 -11.23 4.84
C GLY A 31 14.73 -10.44 4.06
N TRP A 32 13.50 -10.96 3.98
CA TRP A 32 12.40 -10.29 3.28
C TRP A 32 11.34 -9.74 4.23
N THR A 33 10.86 -8.55 3.92
CA THR A 33 9.75 -7.87 4.60
C THR A 33 8.47 -8.04 3.80
N LEU A 34 7.39 -8.39 4.51
CA LEU A 34 6.03 -8.39 3.95
C LEU A 34 5.28 -7.12 4.35
N ILE A 35 4.93 -6.31 3.36
CA ILE A 35 4.10 -5.11 3.49
C ILE A 35 2.68 -5.46 3.07
N ARG A 36 1.70 -5.23 3.95
CA ARG A 36 0.27 -5.33 3.62
C ARG A 36 -0.36 -3.95 3.74
N ILE A 37 -0.91 -3.47 2.63
CA ILE A 37 -1.61 -2.21 2.50
C ILE A 37 -3.12 -2.47 2.50
N ARG A 38 -3.86 -1.73 3.33
CA ARG A 38 -5.32 -1.67 3.28
C ARG A 38 -5.78 -0.22 3.39
N VAL A 39 -6.40 0.30 2.33
CA VAL A 39 -7.04 1.61 2.33
C VAL A 39 -8.22 1.59 3.30
N THR A 40 -8.26 2.56 4.19
CA THR A 40 -9.28 2.70 5.23
C THR A 40 -10.19 3.90 5.02
N ASN A 41 -9.71 4.96 4.35
CA ASN A 41 -10.50 6.15 4.11
C ASN A 41 -10.06 6.91 2.84
N PRO A 42 -10.94 7.17 1.86
CA PRO A 42 -12.25 6.54 1.72
C PRO A 42 -12.09 5.03 1.42
N PRO A 43 -12.99 4.16 1.92
CA PRO A 43 -12.91 2.72 1.66
C PRO A 43 -12.83 2.41 0.17
N HIS A 44 -11.98 1.45 -0.20
CA HIS A 44 -11.77 1.02 -1.59
C HIS A 44 -11.24 2.09 -2.56
N ALA A 45 -10.86 3.28 -2.07
CA ALA A 45 -10.24 4.27 -2.92
C ALA A 45 -8.95 3.72 -3.55
N PRO A 46 -8.75 3.91 -4.86
CA PRO A 46 -7.57 3.38 -5.53
C PRO A 46 -6.33 4.14 -5.07
N LEU A 47 -5.29 3.39 -4.70
CA LEU A 47 -3.91 3.87 -4.72
C LEU A 47 -3.25 3.43 -6.03
N PRO A 48 -2.21 4.13 -6.52
CA PRO A 48 -1.49 3.77 -7.75
C PRO A 48 -1.05 2.30 -7.80
N PHE A 49 -0.58 1.79 -6.66
CA PHE A 49 -0.19 0.40 -6.52
C PHE A 49 -1.29 -0.51 -5.95
N ALA A 50 -2.41 0.01 -5.44
CA ALA A 50 -3.49 -0.79 -4.86
C ALA A 50 -4.86 -0.34 -5.40
N VAL A 51 -5.16 -0.79 -6.63
CA VAL A 51 -6.34 -0.35 -7.40
C VAL A 51 -7.67 -0.63 -6.68
N ASN A 52 -7.77 -1.71 -5.91
CA ASN A 52 -8.97 -2.06 -5.13
C ASN A 52 -8.87 -1.67 -3.65
N GLY A 53 -7.86 -0.87 -3.28
CA GLY A 53 -7.59 -0.47 -1.90
C GLY A 53 -6.90 -1.55 -1.06
N TYR A 54 -6.43 -2.65 -1.65
CA TYR A 54 -5.66 -3.69 -0.95
C TYR A 54 -4.46 -4.17 -1.76
N ARG A 55 -3.30 -4.32 -1.11
CA ARG A 55 -2.13 -4.95 -1.72
C ARG A 55 -1.25 -5.63 -0.69
N THR A 56 -0.69 -6.77 -1.05
CA THR A 56 0.47 -7.37 -0.37
C THR A 56 1.69 -7.23 -1.27
N HIS A 57 2.81 -6.83 -0.70
CA HIS A 57 4.08 -6.68 -1.39
C HIS A 57 5.21 -7.24 -0.53
N GLY A 58 6.06 -8.08 -1.12
CA GLY A 58 7.32 -8.49 -0.52
C GLY A 58 8.43 -7.61 -1.06
N ILE A 59 9.33 -7.19 -0.17
CA ILE A 59 10.53 -6.41 -0.48
C ILE A 59 11.69 -6.95 0.35
N ASP A 60 12.91 -6.81 -0.15
CA ASP A 60 14.12 -7.11 0.61
C ASP A 60 14.30 -6.11 1.77
N ASP A 61 14.79 -6.56 2.92
CA ASP A 61 14.96 -5.71 4.10
C ASP A 61 15.97 -4.58 3.83
N ASP A 62 17.06 -4.86 3.09
CA ASP A 62 18.08 -3.85 2.75
C ASP A 62 17.52 -2.81 1.76
N GLU A 63 16.67 -3.25 0.80
CA GLU A 63 16.00 -2.34 -0.14
C GLU A 63 15.01 -1.41 0.60
N LEU A 64 14.27 -1.95 1.57
CA LEU A 64 13.35 -1.16 2.38
C LEU A 64 14.10 -0.13 3.25
N ASP A 65 15.22 -0.51 3.83
CA ASP A 65 16.04 0.38 4.65
C ASP A 65 16.73 1.45 3.79
N ALA A 66 17.23 1.08 2.61
CA ALA A 66 17.79 2.04 1.64
C ALA A 66 16.76 3.06 1.16
N ALA A 67 15.47 2.69 1.10
CA ALA A 67 14.39 3.60 0.78
C ALA A 67 14.02 4.56 1.93
N GLY A 68 14.57 4.37 3.13
CA GLY A 68 14.22 5.14 4.33
C GLY A 68 12.98 4.59 5.06
N ASP A 69 12.77 3.27 5.00
CA ASP A 69 11.64 2.54 5.57
C ASP A 69 10.32 2.66 4.76
N VAL A 70 9.25 2.08 5.30
CA VAL A 70 8.00 1.80 4.57
C VAL A 70 7.27 3.05 4.07
N VAL A 71 7.27 4.16 4.82
CA VAL A 71 6.51 5.36 4.42
C VAL A 71 7.18 6.07 3.24
N PRO A 72 8.48 6.37 3.26
CA PRO A 72 9.18 6.90 2.08
C PRO A 72 9.11 5.97 0.87
N PHE A 73 9.29 4.66 1.06
CA PHE A 73 9.14 3.66 0.00
C PHE A 73 7.76 3.74 -0.68
N LEU A 74 6.67 3.67 0.11
CA LEU A 74 5.31 3.75 -0.41
C LEU A 74 5.00 5.11 -1.04
N THR A 75 5.58 6.20 -0.53
CA THR A 75 5.42 7.54 -1.11
C THR A 75 6.06 7.63 -2.48
N ALA A 76 7.32 7.17 -2.62
CA ALA A 76 8.03 7.16 -3.89
C ALA A 76 7.33 6.27 -4.92
N TRP A 77 6.86 5.09 -4.51
CA TRP A 77 6.10 4.20 -5.36
C TRP A 77 4.77 4.83 -5.80
N ALA A 78 4.00 5.41 -4.87
CA ALA A 78 2.75 6.07 -5.22
C ALA A 78 2.99 7.19 -6.24
N ASN A 79 4.01 8.03 -6.03
CA ASN A 79 4.31 9.13 -6.94
C ASN A 79 4.69 8.64 -8.34
N ARG A 80 5.56 7.62 -8.44
CA ARG A 80 5.97 7.02 -9.71
C ARG A 80 4.77 6.42 -10.46
N ASP A 81 3.99 5.58 -9.78
CA ASP A 81 2.89 4.87 -10.43
C ASP A 81 1.66 5.78 -10.68
N ALA A 82 1.60 6.96 -10.04
CA ALA A 82 0.52 7.94 -10.29
C ALA A 82 0.54 8.51 -11.71
N GLU A 83 1.68 8.44 -12.40
CA GLU A 83 1.81 8.85 -13.80
C GLU A 83 1.22 7.82 -14.77
N ASN A 84 0.89 6.61 -14.28
CA ASN A 84 0.33 5.56 -15.11
C ASN A 84 -1.14 5.88 -15.50
N PRO A 85 -1.49 5.90 -16.80
CA PRO A 85 -2.87 6.10 -17.25
C PRO A 85 -3.88 5.11 -16.66
N ALA A 86 -3.45 3.90 -16.31
CA ALA A 86 -4.29 2.90 -15.65
C ALA A 86 -4.76 3.37 -14.26
N TYR A 87 -3.93 4.12 -13.53
CA TYR A 87 -4.32 4.72 -12.25
C TYR A 87 -5.40 5.79 -12.44
N ALA A 88 -5.23 6.68 -13.42
CA ALA A 88 -6.23 7.69 -13.74
C ALA A 88 -7.59 7.05 -14.10
N LEU A 89 -7.58 5.97 -14.89
CA LEU A 89 -8.78 5.21 -15.22
C LEU A 89 -9.41 4.56 -13.97
N ALA A 90 -8.62 4.00 -13.07
CA ALA A 90 -9.11 3.44 -11.81
C ALA A 90 -9.78 4.49 -10.93
N VAL A 91 -9.18 5.69 -10.81
CA VAL A 91 -9.76 6.82 -10.08
C VAL A 91 -11.10 7.25 -10.70
N ALA A 92 -11.16 7.37 -12.03
CA ALA A 92 -12.40 7.73 -12.73
C ALA A 92 -13.51 6.71 -12.49
N LYS A 93 -13.21 5.40 -12.62
CA LYS A 93 -14.16 4.31 -12.34
C LYS A 93 -14.62 4.29 -10.89
N TRP A 94 -13.70 4.50 -9.94
CA TRP A 94 -14.04 4.55 -8.52
C TRP A 94 -14.99 5.72 -8.21
N ARG A 95 -14.70 6.92 -8.73
CA ARG A 95 -15.59 8.08 -8.59
C ARG A 95 -16.95 7.83 -9.25
N GLN A 96 -16.99 7.19 -10.40
CA GLN A 96 -18.25 6.85 -11.05
C GLN A 96 -19.07 5.87 -10.21
N ARG A 97 -18.44 4.84 -9.64
CA ARG A 97 -19.13 3.91 -8.72
C ARG A 97 -19.62 4.60 -7.45
N ASP A 98 -18.87 5.55 -6.92
CA ASP A 98 -19.28 6.37 -5.76
C ASP A 98 -20.51 7.24 -6.10
N LEU A 99 -20.51 7.86 -7.29
CA LEU A 99 -21.64 8.68 -7.77
C LEU A 99 -22.92 7.88 -8.04
N PHE A 100 -22.80 6.59 -8.35
CA PHE A 100 -23.94 5.70 -8.61
C PHE A 100 -24.08 4.60 -7.57
N GLY A 101 -23.50 4.80 -6.38
CA GLY A 101 -23.38 3.78 -5.33
C GLY A 101 -24.67 3.00 -5.11
N ASP A 102 -24.59 1.69 -5.37
CA ASP A 102 -25.61 0.67 -5.15
C ASP A 102 -26.41 0.92 -3.86
N ARG A 103 -27.74 0.90 -4.03
CA ARG A 103 -28.71 0.78 -2.95
C ARG A 103 -28.69 -0.60 -2.32
#